data_AF-A0A642C5Z6-F1
#
_entry.id   AF-A0A642C5Z6-F1
#
_cell.length_a   1.000
_cell.length_b   1.000
_cell.length_c   1.000
_cell.angle_alpha   90.00
_cell.angle_beta   90.00
_cell.angle_gamma   90.00
#
_symmetry.space_group_name_H-M   'P 1'
#
loop_
_entity.id
_entity.type
_entity.pdbx_description
1 polymer ?
#
loop_
_entity_poly.entity_id
_entity_poly.type
_entity_poly.pdbx_seq_one_letter_code
_entity_poly.pdbx_strand_id
1 'polypeptide(L)'
;VGTILNISLQLVANLAIAFEPFLPFSSEKLRKMLNMESFEWSELGRNDLLPVGHQLNKPELLFEKIEDSVIEAQVQKLLDTKKANEEANYKANPIRPNIEFDDFTKLDIRVGTILECQKVPKADKLLQFKIDDGLETRTIVSGIAKHYQPEELVGKQVCFIANLAPRKLKGIVSEGMILSAENNDGSLAVIMPQKEVKPGSEVK
;
A
#
# COMPACT_ATOMS: atom_id res chain seq x y z
N VAL A 1 -32.85 45.77 9.28
CA VAL A 1 -32.26 44.84 8.28
C VAL A 1 -31.09 45.47 7.52
N GLY A 2 -31.21 46.70 6.99
CA GLY A 2 -30.12 47.37 6.25
C GLY A 2 -28.80 47.54 7.01
N THR A 3 -28.84 47.94 8.29
CA THR A 3 -27.62 48.07 9.12
C THR A 3 -26.88 46.75 9.31
N ILE A 4 -27.61 45.65 9.49
CA ILE A 4 -27.02 44.30 9.67
C ILE A 4 -26.32 43.86 8.39
N LEU A 5 -26.99 44.02 7.23
CA LEU A 5 -26.41 43.68 5.93
C LEU A 5 -25.15 44.52 5.64
N ASN A 6 -25.18 45.81 5.94
CA ASN A 6 -24.02 46.68 5.78
C ASN A 6 -22.84 46.18 6.63
N ILE A 7 -23.05 45.94 7.94
CA ILE A 7 -21.99 45.46 8.83
C ILE A 7 -21.44 44.12 8.35
N SER A 8 -22.30 43.17 7.94
CA SER A 8 -21.86 41.88 7.39
C SER A 8 -21.00 42.06 6.15
N LEU A 9 -21.34 42.97 5.24
CA LEU A 9 -20.54 43.24 4.04
C LEU A 9 -19.17 43.87 4.39
N GLN A 10 -19.12 44.81 5.35
CA GLN A 10 -17.85 45.36 5.83
C GLN A 10 -16.96 44.27 6.44
N LEU A 11 -17.54 43.33 7.19
CA LEU A 11 -16.80 42.20 7.75
C LEU A 11 -16.27 41.27 6.64
N VAL A 12 -17.07 40.96 5.63
CA VAL A 12 -16.61 40.14 4.49
C VAL A 12 -15.50 40.85 3.70
N ALA A 13 -15.58 42.17 3.51
CA ALA A 13 -14.53 42.98 2.89
C ALA A 13 -13.22 42.91 3.69
N ASN A 14 -13.31 43.05 5.01
CA ASN A 14 -12.16 42.91 5.90
C ASN A 14 -11.56 41.48 5.87
N LEU A 15 -12.40 40.45 5.82
CA LEU A 15 -11.93 39.06 5.72
C LEU A 15 -11.20 38.80 4.39
N ALA A 16 -11.67 39.40 3.29
CA ALA A 16 -11.00 39.29 2.00
C ALA A 16 -9.57 39.88 2.04
N ILE A 17 -9.37 40.99 2.77
CA ILE A 17 -8.05 41.60 2.99
C ILE A 17 -7.20 40.76 3.95
N ALA A 18 -7.77 40.31 5.06
CA ALA A 18 -7.06 39.56 6.10
C ALA A 18 -6.56 38.19 5.62
N PHE A 19 -7.35 37.50 4.80
CA PHE A 19 -7.03 36.15 4.33
C PHE A 19 -6.19 36.12 3.05
N GLU A 20 -5.91 37.26 2.40
CA GLU A 20 -5.07 37.29 1.19
C GLU A 20 -3.72 36.56 1.34
N PRO A 21 -2.98 36.68 2.46
CA PRO A 21 -1.69 36.00 2.62
C PRO A 21 -1.79 34.47 2.73
N PHE A 22 -2.97 33.94 3.10
CA PHE A 22 -3.18 32.52 3.38
C PHE A 22 -4.05 31.82 2.34
N LEU A 23 -5.02 32.54 1.77
CA LEU A 23 -6.03 32.05 0.83
C LEU A 23 -6.19 33.04 -0.35
N PRO A 24 -5.13 33.30 -1.13
CA PRO A 24 -5.13 34.35 -2.16
C PRO A 24 -6.25 34.17 -3.19
N PHE A 25 -6.51 32.92 -3.61
CA PHE A 25 -7.56 32.63 -4.60
C PHE A 25 -8.97 32.86 -4.05
N SER A 26 -9.23 32.47 -2.80
CA SER A 26 -10.54 32.68 -2.17
C SER A 26 -10.76 34.16 -1.87
N SER A 27 -9.73 34.85 -1.37
CA SER A 27 -9.76 36.30 -1.16
C SER A 27 -9.99 37.07 -2.47
N GLU A 28 -9.36 36.68 -3.57
CA GLU A 28 -9.61 37.28 -4.89
C GLU A 28 -11.06 37.06 -5.35
N LYS A 29 -11.61 35.86 -5.19
CA LYS A 29 -13.03 35.57 -5.49
C LYS A 29 -13.98 36.44 -4.64
N LEU A 30 -13.72 36.58 -3.34
CA LEU A 30 -14.51 37.44 -2.46
C LEU A 30 -14.45 38.90 -2.89
N ARG A 31 -13.26 39.43 -3.23
CA ARG A 31 -13.12 40.80 -3.75
C ARG A 31 -13.90 41.01 -5.05
N LYS A 32 -13.88 40.03 -5.95
CA LYS A 32 -14.68 40.07 -7.19
C LYS A 32 -16.17 40.12 -6.88
N MET A 33 -16.69 39.32 -5.94
CA MET A 33 -18.10 39.37 -5.52
C MET A 33 -18.47 40.71 -4.87
N LEU A 34 -17.57 41.26 -4.05
CA LEU A 34 -17.73 42.57 -3.42
C LEU A 34 -17.48 43.75 -4.37
N ASN A 35 -17.05 43.49 -5.61
CA ASN A 35 -16.70 44.51 -6.58
C ASN A 35 -15.66 45.52 -6.05
N MET A 36 -14.60 45.01 -5.41
CA MET A 36 -13.50 45.81 -4.87
C MET A 36 -12.29 45.74 -5.81
N GLU A 37 -11.99 46.85 -6.49
CA GLU A 37 -10.88 46.93 -7.46
C GLU A 37 -9.52 47.15 -6.79
N SER A 38 -9.49 47.88 -5.66
CA SER A 38 -8.28 48.16 -4.89
C SER A 38 -8.49 47.85 -3.42
N PHE A 39 -7.43 47.36 -2.76
CA PHE A 39 -7.41 47.18 -1.32
C PHE A 39 -5.97 47.37 -0.82
N GLU A 40 -5.82 47.99 0.35
CA GLU A 40 -4.56 47.96 1.07
C GLU A 40 -4.70 47.26 2.42
N TRP A 41 -3.62 46.64 2.85
CA TRP A 41 -3.57 46.00 4.18
C TRP A 41 -3.74 47.02 5.32
N SER A 42 -3.42 48.30 5.06
CA SER A 42 -3.61 49.44 5.94
C SER A 42 -5.10 49.78 6.19
N GLU A 43 -6.00 49.27 5.36
CA GLU A 43 -7.45 49.48 5.44
C GLU A 43 -8.16 48.39 6.23
N LEU A 44 -7.43 47.35 6.64
CA LEU A 44 -7.96 46.30 7.49
C LEU A 44 -8.47 46.87 8.83
N GLY A 45 -9.69 46.47 9.20
CA GLY A 45 -10.39 46.93 10.40
C GLY A 45 -11.23 48.19 10.20
N ARG A 46 -11.25 48.76 8.99
CA ARG A 46 -12.14 49.88 8.65
C ARG A 46 -13.59 49.43 8.49
N ASN A 47 -14.51 50.34 8.78
CA ASN A 47 -15.96 50.11 8.74
C ASN A 47 -16.65 50.81 7.55
N ASP A 48 -15.87 51.42 6.67
CA ASP A 48 -16.28 52.22 5.52
C ASP A 48 -15.67 51.72 4.20
N LEU A 49 -15.25 50.45 4.14
CA LEU A 49 -14.65 49.82 2.96
C LEU A 49 -15.61 49.77 1.77
N LEU A 50 -16.92 49.62 2.04
CA LEU A 50 -17.97 49.61 1.02
C LEU A 50 -18.92 50.79 1.25
N PRO A 51 -18.94 51.80 0.35
CA PRO A 51 -19.79 52.97 0.53
C PRO A 51 -21.28 52.64 0.29
N VAL A 52 -22.16 53.46 0.86
CA VAL A 52 -23.61 53.30 0.65
C VAL A 52 -23.96 53.54 -0.81
N GLY A 53 -24.68 52.60 -1.43
CA GLY A 53 -24.99 52.63 -2.87
C GLY A 53 -24.01 51.83 -3.73
N HIS A 54 -22.98 51.21 -3.14
CA HIS A 54 -22.07 50.31 -3.83
C HIS A 54 -22.77 49.09 -4.39
N GLN A 55 -22.50 48.76 -5.66
CA GLN A 55 -23.09 47.63 -6.35
C GLN A 55 -22.21 46.39 -6.24
N LEU A 56 -22.77 45.33 -5.66
CA LEU A 56 -22.14 44.01 -5.58
C LEU A 56 -22.29 43.24 -6.89
N ASN A 57 -21.33 42.35 -7.14
CA ASN A 57 -21.37 41.41 -8.26
C ASN A 57 -22.16 40.15 -7.88
N LYS A 58 -22.32 39.24 -8.85
CA LYS A 58 -23.04 37.97 -8.63
C LYS A 58 -22.27 37.10 -7.60
N PRO A 59 -22.96 36.52 -6.60
CA PRO A 59 -22.32 35.61 -5.66
C PRO A 59 -21.96 34.30 -6.35
N GLU A 60 -20.76 33.80 -6.08
CA GLU A 60 -20.30 32.48 -6.53
C GLU A 60 -19.93 31.61 -5.33
N LEU A 61 -19.78 30.30 -5.54
CA LEU A 61 -19.37 29.38 -4.49
C LEU A 61 -17.88 29.58 -4.15
N LEU A 62 -17.59 29.90 -2.89
CA LEU A 62 -16.23 30.21 -2.45
C LEU A 62 -15.37 28.96 -2.23
N PHE A 63 -15.98 27.93 -1.64
CA PHE A 63 -15.36 26.65 -1.35
C PHE A 63 -16.27 25.52 -1.81
N GLU A 64 -15.73 24.64 -2.64
CA GLU A 64 -16.35 23.36 -2.92
C GLU A 64 -16.02 22.41 -1.76
N LYS A 65 -17.03 21.65 -1.32
CA LYS A 65 -16.80 20.60 -0.35
C LYS A 65 -15.94 19.53 -1.01
N ILE A 66 -14.84 19.18 -0.36
CA ILE A 66 -14.03 18.04 -0.79
C ILE A 66 -14.84 16.78 -0.44
N GLU A 67 -15.30 16.07 -1.47
CA GLU A 67 -15.96 14.78 -1.30
C GLU A 67 -14.93 13.66 -1.16
N ASP A 68 -15.28 12.61 -0.43
CA ASP A 68 -14.38 11.50 -0.08
C ASP A 68 -13.76 10.83 -1.32
N SER A 69 -14.49 10.82 -2.45
CA SER A 69 -14.02 10.30 -3.74
C SER A 69 -12.80 11.02 -4.31
N VAL A 70 -12.64 12.33 -4.03
CA VAL A 70 -11.49 13.12 -4.48
C VAL A 70 -10.25 12.78 -3.65
N ILE A 71 -10.45 12.54 -2.35
CA ILE A 71 -9.39 12.12 -1.42
C ILE A 71 -8.89 10.74 -1.81
N GLU A 72 -9.81 9.79 -2.02
CA GLU A 72 -9.49 8.43 -2.46
C GLU A 72 -8.71 8.43 -3.78
N ALA A 73 -9.13 9.23 -4.77
CA ALA A 73 -8.43 9.34 -6.04
C ALA A 73 -7.00 9.89 -5.89
N GLN A 74 -6.79 10.88 -5.03
CA GLN A 74 -5.46 11.43 -4.76
C GLN A 74 -4.57 10.47 -3.97
N VAL A 75 -5.11 9.76 -2.99
CA VAL A 75 -4.40 8.72 -2.25
C VAL A 75 -4.00 7.58 -3.19
N GLN A 76 -4.91 7.14 -4.06
CA GLN A 76 -4.63 6.09 -5.03
C GLN A 76 -3.53 6.51 -5.99
N LYS A 77 -3.58 7.74 -6.53
CA LYS A 77 -2.54 8.28 -7.40
C LYS A 77 -1.16 8.32 -6.72
N LEU A 78 -1.10 8.66 -5.43
CA LEU A 78 0.14 8.64 -4.66
C LEU A 78 0.67 7.21 -4.44
N LEU A 79 -0.21 6.25 -4.15
CA LEU A 79 0.15 4.85 -3.99
C LEU A 79 0.66 4.24 -5.30
N ASP A 80 0.01 4.53 -6.42
CA ASP A 80 0.42 4.04 -7.74
C ASP A 80 1.77 4.63 -8.16
N THR A 81 1.99 5.92 -7.89
CA THR A 81 3.28 6.58 -8.13
C THR A 81 4.39 5.98 -7.26
N LYS A 82 4.09 5.64 -6.01
CA LYS A 82 5.04 5.00 -5.10
C LYS A 82 5.42 3.60 -5.60
N LYS A 83 4.44 2.78 -5.98
CA LYS A 83 4.68 1.45 -6.56
C LYS A 83 5.52 1.52 -7.83
N ALA A 84 5.20 2.42 -8.75
CA ALA A 84 5.97 2.60 -9.98
C ALA A 84 7.43 3.00 -9.71
N ASN A 85 7.68 3.85 -8.70
CA ASN A 85 9.04 4.23 -8.31
C ASN A 85 9.81 3.09 -7.62
N GLU A 86 9.13 2.25 -6.84
CA GLU A 86 9.72 1.05 -6.21
C GLU A 86 10.07 -0.01 -7.25
N GLU A 87 9.20 -0.23 -8.25
CA GLU A 87 9.46 -1.12 -9.38
C GLU A 87 10.62 -0.62 -10.26
N ALA A 88 10.64 0.68 -10.58
CA ALA A 88 11.69 1.29 -11.41
C ALA A 88 13.07 1.30 -10.73
N ASN A 89 13.12 1.29 -9.39
CA ASN A 89 14.36 1.25 -8.61
C ASN A 89 14.72 -0.15 -8.10
N TYR A 90 14.10 -1.21 -8.64
CA TYR A 90 14.49 -2.56 -8.25
C TYR A 90 15.98 -2.81 -8.50
N LYS A 91 16.70 -3.11 -7.42
CA LYS A 91 18.04 -3.70 -7.48
C LYS A 91 17.98 -5.05 -6.79
N ALA A 92 18.25 -6.11 -7.56
CA ALA A 92 18.40 -7.43 -6.99
C ALA A 92 19.52 -7.42 -5.92
N ASN A 93 19.33 -8.21 -4.87
CA ASN A 93 20.36 -8.38 -3.85
C ASN A 93 21.65 -8.89 -4.50
N PRO A 94 22.84 -8.46 -4.01
CA PRO A 94 24.10 -8.93 -4.55
C PRO A 94 24.20 -10.45 -4.44
N ILE A 95 24.73 -11.07 -5.49
CA ILE A 95 24.96 -12.52 -5.52
C ILE A 95 25.92 -12.88 -4.38
N ARG A 96 25.58 -13.91 -3.63
CA ARG A 96 26.45 -14.44 -2.57
C ARG A 96 27.75 -14.98 -3.17
N PRO A 97 28.83 -15.15 -2.36
CA PRO A 97 30.07 -15.76 -2.84
C PRO A 97 29.83 -17.12 -3.49
N ASN A 98 30.70 -17.47 -4.44
CA ASN A 98 30.66 -18.78 -5.10
C ASN A 98 30.82 -19.90 -4.07
N ILE A 99 30.05 -20.96 -4.24
CA ILE A 99 30.18 -22.22 -3.50
C ILE A 99 30.63 -23.32 -4.47
N GLU A 100 31.24 -24.36 -3.95
CA GLU A 100 31.58 -25.54 -4.73
C GLU A 100 30.32 -26.31 -5.12
N PHE A 101 30.31 -26.97 -6.28
CA PHE A 101 29.16 -27.77 -6.71
C PHE A 101 28.82 -28.89 -5.71
N ASP A 102 29.83 -29.38 -4.99
CA ASP A 102 29.68 -30.40 -3.96
C ASP A 102 28.86 -29.92 -2.74
N ASP A 103 28.71 -28.60 -2.54
CA ASP A 103 27.80 -28.05 -1.53
C ASP A 103 26.35 -28.06 -2.00
N PHE A 104 26.10 -27.95 -3.31
CA PHE A 104 24.76 -28.10 -3.88
C PHE A 104 24.30 -29.55 -3.83
N THR A 105 25.17 -30.51 -4.15
CA THR A 105 24.84 -31.95 -4.09
C THR A 105 24.57 -32.44 -2.67
N LYS A 106 25.06 -31.74 -1.64
CA LYS A 106 24.71 -31.99 -0.23
C LYS A 106 23.27 -31.62 0.10
N LEU A 107 22.58 -30.79 -0.70
CA LEU A 107 21.18 -30.43 -0.48
C LEU A 107 20.26 -31.42 -1.20
N ASP A 108 19.36 -32.07 -0.46
CA ASP A 108 18.34 -32.94 -1.05
C ASP A 108 17.10 -32.08 -1.34
N ILE A 109 17.04 -31.54 -2.55
CA ILE A 109 15.91 -30.73 -3.02
C ILE A 109 14.96 -31.64 -3.80
N ARG A 110 13.69 -31.69 -3.39
CA ARG A 110 12.66 -32.50 -4.03
C ARG A 110 11.41 -31.72 -4.35
N VAL A 111 10.64 -32.26 -5.29
CA VAL A 111 9.27 -31.82 -5.57
C VAL A 111 8.29 -32.72 -4.83
N GLY A 112 7.36 -32.11 -4.11
CA GLY A 112 6.28 -32.82 -3.42
C GLY A 112 4.92 -32.19 -3.67
N THR A 113 3.88 -33.00 -3.51
CA THR A 113 2.49 -32.55 -3.69
C THR A 113 1.87 -32.19 -2.35
N ILE A 114 1.26 -31.02 -2.24
CA ILE A 114 0.59 -30.58 -1.02
C ILE A 114 -0.72 -31.35 -0.86
N LEU A 115 -0.81 -32.21 0.14
CA LEU A 115 -2.01 -32.97 0.48
C LEU A 115 -2.96 -32.14 1.36
N GLU A 116 -2.40 -31.46 2.36
CA GLU A 116 -3.16 -30.62 3.29
C GLU A 116 -2.40 -29.33 3.58
N CYS A 117 -3.12 -28.22 3.68
CA CYS A 117 -2.58 -26.94 4.13
C CYS A 117 -3.50 -26.36 5.19
N GLN A 118 -2.94 -25.94 6.33
CA GLN A 118 -3.69 -25.37 7.45
C GLN A 118 -2.95 -24.17 8.04
N LYS A 119 -3.69 -23.19 8.55
CA LYS A 119 -3.09 -22.04 9.23
C LYS A 119 -2.69 -22.42 10.65
N VAL A 120 -1.47 -22.06 11.05
CA VAL A 120 -0.97 -22.41 12.39
C VAL A 120 -1.67 -21.56 13.46
N PRO A 121 -2.30 -22.17 14.49
CA PRO A 121 -2.91 -21.43 15.59
C PRO A 121 -1.86 -20.56 16.30
N LYS A 122 -2.17 -19.27 16.54
CA LYS A 122 -1.25 -18.30 17.19
C LYS A 122 -0.03 -17.88 16.35
N ALA A 123 -0.07 -18.09 15.03
CA ALA A 123 0.94 -17.58 14.12
C ALA A 123 0.33 -17.08 12.79
N ASP A 124 0.10 -15.77 12.69
CA ASP A 124 -0.58 -15.16 11.53
C ASP A 124 0.22 -15.25 10.23
N LYS A 125 1.51 -15.58 10.30
CA LYS A 125 2.42 -15.66 9.16
C LYS A 125 2.73 -17.10 8.73
N LEU A 126 2.32 -18.12 9.48
CA LEU A 126 2.74 -19.51 9.24
C LEU A 126 1.60 -20.38 8.72
N LEU A 127 1.87 -21.12 7.66
CA LEU A 127 1.05 -22.23 7.17
C LEU A 127 1.78 -23.55 7.43
N GLN A 128 1.02 -24.55 7.86
CA GLN A 128 1.46 -25.93 8.01
C GLN A 128 1.01 -26.71 6.78
N PHE A 129 1.97 -27.37 6.13
CA PHE A 129 1.78 -28.19 4.94
C PHE A 129 2.05 -29.65 5.28
N LYS A 130 1.16 -30.52 4.82
CA LYS A 130 1.42 -31.96 4.73
C LYS A 130 1.73 -32.26 3.27
N ILE A 131 2.96 -32.66 3.00
CA ILE A 131 3.47 -32.85 1.65
C ILE A 131 3.74 -34.34 1.43
N ASP A 132 3.28 -34.84 0.29
CA ASP A 132 3.67 -36.15 -0.25
C ASP A 132 5.01 -36.01 -0.96
N ASP A 133 6.05 -36.65 -0.43
CA ASP A 133 7.38 -36.70 -1.04
C ASP A 133 7.62 -37.99 -1.84
N GLY A 134 6.57 -38.79 -2.10
CA GLY A 134 6.65 -40.05 -2.81
C GLY A 134 7.21 -41.23 -2.01
N LEU A 135 7.72 -40.99 -0.80
CA LEU A 135 8.16 -42.00 0.16
C LEU A 135 7.23 -42.01 1.38
N GLU A 136 7.08 -40.87 2.03
CA GLU A 136 6.31 -40.64 3.24
C GLU A 136 5.60 -39.27 3.18
N THR A 137 4.67 -39.05 4.13
CA THR A 137 4.06 -37.73 4.29
C THR A 137 4.85 -36.92 5.30
N ARG A 138 5.40 -35.78 4.89
CA ARG A 138 6.18 -34.88 5.76
C ARG A 138 5.38 -33.65 6.18
N THR A 139 5.67 -33.14 7.37
CA THR A 139 5.12 -31.87 7.83
C THR A 139 6.13 -30.74 7.65
N ILE A 140 5.77 -29.72 6.87
CA ILE A 140 6.61 -28.54 6.64
C ILE A 140 5.83 -27.28 7.04
N VAL A 141 6.49 -26.34 7.71
CA VAL A 141 5.89 -25.05 8.09
C VAL A 141 6.55 -23.95 7.28
N SER A 142 5.77 -23.14 6.56
CA SER A 142 6.28 -22.04 5.74
C SER A 142 5.63 -20.69 6.10
N GLY A 143 6.41 -19.62 5.94
CA GLY A 143 6.08 -18.24 6.30
C GLY A 143 5.19 -17.49 5.30
N ILE A 144 4.40 -18.20 4.49
CA ILE A 144 3.70 -17.64 3.33
C ILE A 144 2.21 -17.33 3.56
N ALA A 145 1.73 -17.39 4.82
CA ALA A 145 0.30 -17.22 5.15
C ALA A 145 -0.29 -15.83 4.82
N LYS A 146 0.58 -14.84 4.55
CA LYS A 146 0.16 -13.49 4.15
C LYS A 146 -0.15 -13.36 2.66
N HIS A 147 0.36 -14.27 1.85
CA HIS A 147 0.33 -14.17 0.39
C HIS A 147 -0.55 -15.23 -0.26
N TYR A 148 -0.82 -16.33 0.43
CA TYR A 148 -1.62 -17.43 -0.09
C TYR A 148 -2.64 -17.91 0.93
N GLN A 149 -3.80 -18.30 0.42
CA GLN A 149 -4.78 -19.04 1.22
C GLN A 149 -4.46 -20.54 1.20
N PRO A 150 -4.77 -21.27 2.29
CA PRO A 150 -4.53 -22.71 2.35
C PRO A 150 -5.18 -23.48 1.19
N GLU A 151 -6.39 -23.10 0.81
CA GLU A 151 -7.16 -23.75 -0.26
C GLU A 151 -6.49 -23.63 -1.63
N GLU A 152 -5.74 -22.55 -1.88
CA GLU A 152 -5.07 -22.31 -3.17
C GLU A 152 -3.81 -23.16 -3.37
N LEU A 153 -3.28 -23.72 -2.28
CA LEU A 153 -2.04 -24.48 -2.26
C LEU A 153 -2.26 -25.99 -2.21
N VAL A 154 -3.42 -26.45 -1.73
CA VAL A 154 -3.77 -27.88 -1.73
C VAL A 154 -3.81 -28.41 -3.17
N GLY A 155 -3.17 -29.56 -3.40
CA GLY A 155 -3.05 -30.20 -4.71
C GLY A 155 -1.94 -29.65 -5.61
N LYS A 156 -1.25 -28.56 -5.22
CA LYS A 156 -0.12 -28.03 -6.00
C LYS A 156 1.18 -28.73 -5.66
N GLN A 157 2.09 -28.74 -6.63
CA GLN A 157 3.45 -29.24 -6.46
C GLN A 157 4.40 -28.12 -6.08
N VAL A 158 5.25 -28.35 -5.08
CA VAL A 158 6.19 -27.36 -4.58
C VAL A 158 7.58 -27.96 -4.40
N CYS A 159 8.61 -27.14 -4.61
CA CYS A 159 9.99 -27.52 -4.32
C CYS A 159 10.30 -27.30 -2.84
N PHE A 160 10.92 -28.28 -2.20
CA PHE A 160 11.34 -28.19 -0.80
C PHE A 160 12.69 -28.89 -0.57
N ILE A 161 13.39 -28.50 0.50
CA ILE A 161 14.61 -29.16 0.94
C ILE A 161 14.26 -30.21 2.00
N ALA A 162 14.56 -31.48 1.74
CA ALA A 162 14.17 -32.64 2.54
C ALA A 162 15.17 -33.02 3.64
N ASN A 163 16.44 -32.62 3.51
CA ASN A 163 17.52 -33.04 4.41
C ASN A 163 18.02 -31.95 5.38
N LEU A 164 17.20 -30.91 5.63
CA LEU A 164 17.47 -29.96 6.70
C LEU A 164 17.13 -30.56 8.07
N ALA A 165 17.87 -30.15 9.10
CA ALA A 165 17.58 -30.55 10.47
C ALA A 165 16.17 -30.08 10.88
N PRO A 166 15.32 -30.96 11.45
CA PRO A 166 13.97 -30.60 11.85
C PRO A 166 13.96 -29.42 12.83
N ARG A 167 13.13 -28.41 12.55
CA ARG A 167 13.03 -27.21 13.38
C ARG A 167 11.64 -27.06 13.97
N LYS A 168 11.56 -26.83 15.29
CA LYS A 168 10.28 -26.51 15.95
C LYS A 168 9.89 -25.06 15.70
N LEU A 169 8.76 -24.86 15.05
CA LEU A 169 8.14 -23.55 14.80
C LEU A 169 6.77 -23.55 15.47
N LYS A 170 6.61 -22.72 16.51
CA LYS A 170 5.33 -22.54 17.24
C LYS A 170 4.68 -23.84 17.73
N GLY A 171 5.50 -24.84 18.08
CA GLY A 171 5.06 -26.14 18.59
C GLY A 171 4.94 -27.25 17.54
N ILE A 172 5.02 -26.92 16.25
CA ILE A 172 5.01 -27.87 15.14
C ILE A 172 6.45 -28.15 14.70
N VAL A 173 6.77 -29.42 14.42
CA VAL A 173 8.08 -29.81 13.87
C VAL A 173 8.02 -29.63 12.34
N SER A 174 8.87 -28.77 11.80
CA SER A 174 9.06 -28.62 10.35
C SER A 174 10.23 -29.48 9.91
N GLU A 175 9.97 -30.44 9.04
CA GLU A 175 10.91 -31.45 8.54
C GLU A 175 11.50 -31.09 7.17
N GLY A 176 11.52 -29.79 6.88
CA GLY A 176 12.03 -29.25 5.62
C GLY A 176 11.75 -27.77 5.48
N MET A 177 12.03 -27.24 4.30
CA MET A 177 11.80 -25.85 3.92
C MET A 177 11.27 -25.77 2.50
N ILE A 178 10.09 -25.17 2.31
CA ILE A 178 9.55 -24.85 0.98
C ILE A 178 10.35 -23.69 0.39
N LEU A 179 10.74 -23.82 -0.87
CA LEU A 179 11.45 -22.79 -1.60
C LEU A 179 10.48 -21.75 -2.15
N SER A 180 10.80 -20.47 -1.97
CA SER A 180 10.01 -19.35 -2.46
C SER A 180 10.93 -18.22 -2.90
N ALA A 181 10.55 -17.51 -3.95
CA ALA A 181 11.20 -16.28 -4.38
C ALA A 181 10.56 -15.09 -3.67
N GLU A 182 11.37 -14.14 -3.21
CA GLU A 182 10.89 -12.89 -2.62
C GLU A 182 10.94 -11.78 -3.68
N ASN A 183 9.81 -11.10 -3.87
CA ASN A 183 9.66 -9.92 -4.71
C ASN A 183 9.97 -8.64 -3.92
N ASN A 184 10.08 -7.52 -4.64
CA ASN A 184 10.43 -6.22 -4.07
C ASN A 184 9.42 -5.65 -3.09
N ASP A 185 8.16 -6.00 -3.28
CA ASP A 185 7.07 -5.65 -2.39
C ASP A 185 7.03 -6.54 -1.13
N GLY A 186 8.00 -7.45 -0.98
CA GLY A 186 8.06 -8.44 0.07
C GLY A 186 7.08 -9.61 -0.13
N SER A 187 6.45 -9.72 -1.30
CA SER A 187 5.61 -10.87 -1.62
C SER A 187 6.45 -12.12 -1.91
N LEU A 188 5.98 -13.26 -1.42
CA LEU A 188 6.65 -14.54 -1.62
C LEU A 188 5.93 -15.32 -2.73
N ALA A 189 6.67 -15.75 -3.75
CA ALA A 189 6.19 -16.62 -4.81
C ALA A 189 6.74 -18.03 -4.62
N VAL A 190 5.86 -19.01 -4.39
CA VAL A 190 6.28 -20.41 -4.19
C VAL A 190 6.83 -21.00 -5.49
N ILE A 191 7.97 -21.69 -5.41
CA ILE A 191 8.60 -22.31 -6.57
C ILE A 191 7.89 -23.64 -6.87
N MET A 192 7.36 -23.74 -8.08
CA MET A 192 6.63 -24.91 -8.59
C MET A 192 7.25 -25.38 -9.91
N PRO A 193 7.27 -26.70 -10.18
CA PRO A 193 7.72 -27.19 -11.48
C PRO A 193 6.73 -26.77 -12.58
N GLN A 194 7.25 -26.49 -13.78
CA GLN A 194 6.40 -26.11 -14.92
C GLN A 194 5.54 -27.27 -15.43
N LYS A 195 6.01 -28.51 -15.25
CA LYS A 195 5.30 -29.74 -15.62
C LYS A 195 5.07 -30.55 -14.36
N GLU A 196 3.96 -31.29 -14.35
CA GLU A 196 3.70 -32.24 -13.28
C GLU A 196 4.78 -33.33 -13.27
N VAL A 197 5.35 -33.58 -12.10
CA VAL A 197 6.36 -34.62 -11.88
C VAL A 197 5.87 -35.58 -10.81
N LYS A 198 6.50 -36.76 -10.70
CA LYS A 198 6.14 -37.68 -9.62
C LYS A 198 6.56 -37.08 -8.27
N PRO A 199 5.74 -37.19 -7.22
CA PRO A 199 6.17 -36.87 -5.86
C PRO A 199 7.52 -37.52 -5.54
N GLY A 200 8.43 -36.76 -4.95
CA GLY A 200 9.79 -37.23 -4.63
C GLY A 200 10.82 -37.07 -5.73
N SER A 201 10.46 -36.48 -6.87
CA SER A 201 11.42 -36.18 -7.93
C SER A 201 12.50 -35.22 -7.41
N GLU A 202 13.76 -35.61 -7.57
CA GLU A 202 14.94 -34.84 -7.18
C GLU A 202 15.17 -33.67 -8.16
N VAL A 203 15.45 -32.48 -7.62
CA VAL A 203 15.80 -31.28 -8.40
C VAL A 203 17.31 -31.25 -8.58
N LYS A 204 17.78 -31.18 -9.83
CA LYS A 204 19.20 -31.19 -10.22
C LYS A 204 19.54 -30.01 -11.12
#